data_AF-A0A1H3DMF1-F1
#
_entry.id   AF-A0A1H3DMF1-F1
#
_cell.length_a   1.000
_cell.length_b   1.000
_cell.length_c   1.000
_cell.angle_alpha   90.00
_cell.angle_beta   90.00
_cell.angle_gamma   90.00
#
_symmetry.space_group_name_H-M   'P 1'
#
loop_
_entity.id
_entity.type
_entity.pdbx_description
1 polymer ?
#
loop_
_entity_poly.entity_id
_entity_poly.type
_entity_poly.pdbx_seq_one_letter_code
_entity_poly.pdbx_strand_id
1 'polypeptide(L)'
;MKKKKIFGVLLSLFILFGMAGILAGCDNPVTTVSNAGGKTEQYAYPEGGIIKKAFFDELKNTVNTDIYPGTVDNVNYVWTFNGADISTPMDFNIAMGLNNDAATQVQAATSSVQVQGFNFADNPGVPGKYNLRLVLPTKWECQSIDLYNLDGTNLNKVGTVKMDNSTETTQVNFGLTVAKGQFYLVSSTQVEGETLGTETVVLTDEEKAAAKAAGQAKKQNIIDEDANYSGAMDGYNTQLDKIPSGQPGPVEPANVTIDEGTTKYCTLEVRCDNIWKAQYYPYLNPEKEPYQPKDGTIFAYKQVAYHPGEMVYDVLAREMRNAGIQMEYSYTPIYGSNYIEGINNLYEFDCGELSGWMYEVNGWYPNYGCSRYLVKEGDTITWNYTCNLGADLGQHF
;
A
#
# COMPACT_ATOMS: atom_id res chain seq x y z
N MET A 1 -44.56 -32.05 -52.75
CA MET A 1 -43.88 -31.09 -51.86
C MET A 1 -44.81 -29.91 -51.54
N LYS A 2 -45.02 -29.59 -50.24
CA LYS A 2 -45.97 -28.62 -49.60
C LYS A 2 -45.44 -28.39 -48.15
N LYS A 3 -45.61 -27.29 -47.39
CA LYS A 3 -46.26 -25.94 -47.48
C LYS A 3 -45.16 -24.86 -47.22
N LYS A 4 -45.21 -23.61 -47.71
CA LYS A 4 -45.88 -22.39 -47.17
C LYS A 4 -45.83 -22.15 -45.64
N LYS A 5 -45.16 -21.03 -45.26
CA LYS A 5 -45.39 -20.02 -44.18
C LYS A 5 -45.88 -20.47 -42.78
N ILE A 6 -45.37 -19.83 -41.72
CA ILE A 6 -46.14 -19.03 -40.74
C ILE A 6 -45.21 -18.23 -39.79
N PHE A 7 -45.80 -17.24 -39.11
CA PHE A 7 -45.19 -16.20 -38.29
C PHE A 7 -45.49 -16.44 -36.80
N GLY A 8 -44.49 -16.29 -35.93
CA GLY A 8 -44.68 -15.77 -34.56
C GLY A 8 -44.92 -16.71 -33.36
N VAL A 9 -44.73 -16.07 -32.20
CA VAL A 9 -45.24 -16.36 -30.84
C VAL A 9 -44.47 -17.37 -29.96
N LEU A 10 -44.14 -16.88 -28.75
CA LEU A 10 -43.60 -17.62 -27.60
C LEU A 10 -44.57 -18.73 -27.16
N LEU A 11 -44.03 -19.83 -26.62
CA LEU A 11 -44.60 -20.36 -25.38
C LEU A 11 -43.54 -21.00 -24.49
N SER A 12 -43.59 -20.60 -23.22
CA SER A 12 -42.83 -21.12 -22.10
C SER A 12 -43.15 -22.58 -21.78
N LEU A 13 -42.19 -23.31 -21.20
CA LEU A 13 -42.47 -24.45 -20.34
C LEU A 13 -41.93 -24.16 -18.94
N PHE A 14 -42.82 -23.77 -18.04
CA PHE A 14 -42.57 -23.81 -16.60
C PHE A 14 -42.54 -25.26 -16.13
N ILE A 15 -41.58 -25.61 -15.28
CA ILE A 15 -41.84 -26.57 -14.20
C ILE A 15 -41.59 -25.81 -12.89
N LEU A 16 -42.68 -25.40 -12.25
CA LEU A 16 -42.64 -25.06 -10.83
C LEU A 16 -42.40 -26.34 -10.03
N PHE A 17 -41.53 -26.24 -9.02
CA PHE A 17 -41.93 -26.66 -7.69
C PHE A 17 -41.72 -25.46 -6.74
N GLY A 18 -42.83 -24.80 -6.36
CA GLY A 18 -42.87 -24.08 -5.09
C GLY A 18 -42.88 -25.10 -3.94
N MET A 19 -42.78 -24.76 -2.66
CA MET A 19 -42.98 -23.53 -1.87
C MET A 19 -42.25 -23.79 -0.52
N ALA A 20 -42.02 -22.87 0.42
CA ALA A 20 -41.99 -21.40 0.51
C ALA A 20 -41.34 -21.06 1.86
N GLY A 21 -40.76 -19.87 2.07
CA GLY A 21 -39.97 -19.63 3.30
C GLY A 21 -39.51 -18.21 3.66
N ILE A 22 -40.19 -17.15 3.20
CA ILE A 22 -40.30 -15.80 3.82
C ILE A 22 -39.01 -15.20 4.45
N LEU A 23 -38.39 -14.17 3.86
CA LEU A 23 -38.70 -12.76 4.19
C LEU A 23 -38.20 -11.78 3.11
N ALA A 24 -38.82 -10.59 3.05
CA ALA A 24 -38.72 -9.64 1.95
C ALA A 24 -37.65 -8.56 2.12
N GLY A 25 -37.07 -8.09 1.01
CA GLY A 25 -36.23 -6.90 0.89
C GLY A 25 -36.10 -6.51 -0.58
N CYS A 26 -36.65 -5.34 -0.95
CA CYS A 26 -36.99 -4.93 -2.31
C CYS A 26 -35.86 -5.02 -3.37
N ASP A 27 -36.22 -5.51 -4.56
CA ASP A 27 -35.46 -5.29 -5.79
C ASP A 27 -35.34 -3.81 -6.14
N ASN A 28 -34.17 -3.39 -6.62
CA ASN A 28 -33.96 -2.15 -7.38
C ASN A 28 -33.05 -2.44 -8.59
N PRO A 29 -33.59 -2.64 -9.79
CA PRO A 29 -32.79 -2.79 -11.00
C PRO A 29 -32.34 -1.41 -11.48
N VAL A 30 -31.16 -0.95 -11.04
CA VAL A 30 -30.61 0.33 -11.51
C VAL A 30 -29.95 0.15 -12.87
N THR A 31 -30.51 0.89 -13.83
CA THR A 31 -30.13 1.00 -15.22
C THR A 31 -28.69 1.43 -15.44
N THR A 32 -28.14 1.02 -16.59
CA THR A 32 -26.88 1.48 -17.17
C THR A 32 -26.65 2.99 -17.05
N VAL A 33 -25.56 3.39 -16.40
CA VAL A 33 -24.87 4.66 -16.63
C VAL A 33 -23.39 4.35 -16.80
N SER A 34 -22.85 4.62 -17.98
CA SER A 34 -21.42 4.52 -18.27
C SER A 34 -20.74 5.85 -17.91
N ASN A 35 -19.84 5.82 -16.93
CA ASN A 35 -18.71 6.74 -16.75
C ASN A 35 -17.74 6.05 -15.76
N ALA A 36 -16.50 5.78 -16.19
CA ALA A 36 -15.67 4.74 -15.60
C ALA A 36 -14.71 5.27 -14.51
N GLY A 37 -15.16 5.23 -13.25
CA GLY A 37 -14.27 4.97 -12.12
C GLY A 37 -14.01 3.45 -11.98
N GLY A 38 -12.89 3.08 -11.36
CA GLY A 38 -12.51 1.69 -11.18
C GLY A 38 -13.47 0.89 -10.30
N LYS A 39 -13.74 -0.36 -10.70
CA LYS A 39 -14.54 -1.30 -9.92
C LYS A 39 -13.63 -2.23 -9.12
N THR A 40 -13.93 -2.41 -7.84
CA THR A 40 -13.42 -3.56 -7.09
C THR A 40 -14.42 -4.70 -7.21
N GLU A 41 -14.02 -5.84 -7.76
CA GLU A 41 -14.89 -7.02 -7.91
C GLU A 41 -14.31 -8.21 -7.13
N GLN A 42 -15.13 -8.79 -6.25
CA GLN A 42 -14.74 -9.94 -5.44
C GLN A 42 -15.30 -11.22 -6.05
N TYR A 43 -14.41 -12.12 -6.43
CA TYR A 43 -14.75 -13.41 -7.03
C TYR A 43 -14.75 -14.52 -5.98
N ALA A 44 -15.45 -15.62 -6.29
CA ALA A 44 -15.28 -16.87 -5.56
C ALA A 44 -13.88 -17.46 -5.84
N TYR A 45 -13.34 -18.22 -4.89
CA TYR A 45 -12.05 -18.88 -5.07
C TYR A 45 -12.12 -19.88 -6.26
N PRO A 46 -11.21 -19.79 -7.25
CA PRO A 46 -11.29 -20.58 -8.47
C PRO A 46 -10.98 -22.07 -8.23
N GLU A 47 -11.63 -22.94 -9.02
CA GLU A 47 -11.37 -24.38 -8.98
C GLU A 47 -9.90 -24.69 -9.30
N GLY A 48 -9.25 -25.48 -8.45
CA GLY A 48 -7.81 -25.78 -8.55
C GLY A 48 -6.88 -24.58 -8.32
N GLY A 49 -7.40 -23.44 -7.88
CA GLY A 49 -6.65 -22.20 -7.66
C GLY A 49 -6.34 -21.40 -8.94
N ILE A 50 -6.81 -21.81 -10.12
CA ILE A 50 -6.37 -21.20 -11.39
C ILE A 50 -7.29 -20.06 -11.84
N ILE A 51 -6.82 -18.82 -11.73
CA ILE A 51 -7.39 -17.67 -12.44
C ILE A 51 -7.00 -17.81 -13.92
N LYS A 52 -7.98 -17.72 -14.82
CA LYS A 52 -7.74 -17.87 -16.26
C LYS A 52 -7.24 -16.59 -16.90
N LYS A 53 -6.38 -16.73 -17.92
CA LYS A 53 -5.83 -15.62 -18.71
C LYS A 53 -6.88 -14.58 -19.12
N ALA A 54 -8.10 -15.02 -19.47
CA ALA A 54 -9.19 -14.15 -19.88
C ALA A 54 -9.56 -13.09 -18.83
N PHE A 55 -9.55 -13.42 -17.53
CA PHE A 55 -9.80 -12.44 -16.47
C PHE A 55 -8.72 -11.36 -16.47
N PHE A 56 -7.44 -11.75 -16.59
CA PHE A 56 -6.35 -10.78 -16.70
C PHE A 56 -6.35 -10.00 -18.01
N ASP A 57 -6.87 -10.54 -19.12
CA ASP A 57 -7.07 -9.79 -20.37
C ASP A 57 -8.15 -8.70 -20.23
N GLU A 58 -9.21 -8.96 -19.46
CA GLU A 58 -10.29 -8.00 -19.17
C GLU A 58 -9.87 -6.97 -18.10
N LEU A 59 -9.12 -7.41 -17.08
CA LEU A 59 -8.62 -6.58 -15.99
C LEU A 59 -7.49 -5.64 -16.44
N LYS A 60 -6.64 -6.04 -17.39
CA LYS A 60 -5.44 -5.29 -17.80
C LYS A 60 -5.73 -3.89 -18.32
N ASN A 61 -4.88 -2.94 -17.91
CA ASN A 61 -4.94 -1.51 -18.25
C ASN A 61 -6.26 -0.84 -17.79
N THR A 62 -7.03 -1.48 -16.91
CA THR A 62 -8.18 -0.86 -16.27
C THR A 62 -7.79 -0.29 -14.90
N VAL A 63 -8.64 0.60 -14.39
CA VAL A 63 -8.60 1.06 -12.99
C VAL A 63 -9.32 0.09 -12.04
N ASN A 64 -9.73 -1.10 -12.51
CA ASN A 64 -10.43 -2.09 -11.69
C ASN A 64 -9.46 -2.90 -10.82
N THR A 65 -10.00 -3.56 -9.81
CA THR A 65 -9.26 -4.46 -8.90
C THR A 65 -10.05 -5.74 -8.69
N ASP A 66 -9.45 -6.89 -9.02
CA ASP A 66 -10.04 -8.21 -8.78
C ASP A 66 -9.51 -8.78 -7.46
N ILE A 67 -10.43 -9.30 -6.64
CA ILE A 67 -10.13 -9.84 -5.31
C ILE A 67 -10.56 -11.31 -5.22
N TYR A 68 -9.64 -12.17 -4.77
CA TYR A 68 -9.88 -13.61 -4.55
C TYR A 68 -9.54 -13.99 -3.10
N PRO A 69 -10.54 -14.09 -2.20
CA PRO A 69 -10.36 -14.56 -0.83
C PRO A 69 -10.26 -16.09 -0.80
N GLY A 70 -9.47 -16.62 0.13
CA GLY A 70 -9.32 -18.05 0.39
C GLY A 70 -8.94 -18.34 1.84
N THR A 71 -8.92 -19.62 2.19
CA THR A 71 -8.56 -20.11 3.54
C THR A 71 -7.76 -21.40 3.41
N VAL A 72 -6.73 -21.57 4.26
CA VAL A 72 -5.97 -22.82 4.42
C VAL A 72 -5.61 -22.97 5.90
N ASP A 73 -5.94 -24.10 6.52
CA ASP A 73 -5.63 -24.43 7.93
C ASP A 73 -5.91 -23.30 8.95
N ASN A 74 -7.06 -22.63 8.80
CA ASN A 74 -7.51 -21.45 9.56
C ASN A 74 -6.74 -20.14 9.34
N VAL A 75 -5.73 -20.12 8.47
CA VAL A 75 -5.18 -18.88 7.91
C VAL A 75 -6.08 -18.43 6.77
N ASN A 76 -6.73 -17.27 6.93
CA ASN A 76 -7.44 -16.63 5.83
C ASN A 76 -6.46 -15.80 5.00
N TYR A 77 -6.72 -15.68 3.70
CA TYR A 77 -5.88 -14.91 2.80
C TYR A 77 -6.68 -14.24 1.71
N VAL A 78 -6.16 -13.15 1.16
CA VAL A 78 -6.81 -12.36 0.12
C VAL A 78 -5.80 -11.97 -0.93
N TRP A 79 -5.97 -12.50 -2.14
CA TRP A 79 -5.24 -12.05 -3.33
C TRP A 79 -5.93 -10.84 -3.92
N THR A 80 -5.13 -9.83 -4.30
CA THR A 80 -5.60 -8.59 -4.91
C THR A 80 -4.78 -8.28 -6.15
N PHE A 81 -5.46 -8.16 -7.29
CA PHE A 81 -4.87 -7.85 -8.59
C PHE A 81 -5.45 -6.53 -9.11
N ASN A 82 -4.60 -5.53 -9.35
CA ASN A 82 -5.05 -4.24 -9.91
C ASN A 82 -4.83 -4.24 -11.42
N GLY A 83 -5.79 -3.74 -12.19
CA GLY A 83 -5.72 -3.68 -13.65
C GLY A 83 -4.53 -2.90 -14.22
N ALA A 84 -4.13 -1.83 -13.53
CA ALA A 84 -2.94 -1.05 -13.85
C ALA A 84 -1.63 -1.85 -13.64
N ASP A 85 -1.61 -2.81 -12.72
CA ASP A 85 -0.44 -3.64 -12.40
C ASP A 85 -0.29 -4.85 -13.34
N ILE A 86 -1.33 -5.22 -14.12
CA ILE A 86 -1.31 -6.39 -15.02
C ILE A 86 -0.53 -6.09 -16.31
N SER A 87 0.65 -6.67 -16.42
CA SER A 87 1.51 -6.53 -17.59
C SER A 87 1.38 -7.70 -18.57
N THR A 88 1.22 -8.93 -18.09
CA THR A 88 1.37 -10.17 -18.87
C THR A 88 0.23 -11.17 -18.60
N PRO A 89 -0.99 -10.95 -19.10
CA PRO A 89 -2.13 -11.85 -18.87
C PRO A 89 -1.80 -13.31 -19.19
N MET A 90 -2.03 -14.20 -18.23
CA MET A 90 -1.74 -15.62 -18.29
C MET A 90 -2.65 -16.42 -17.35
N ASP A 91 -2.74 -17.74 -17.52
CA ASP A 91 -3.29 -18.59 -16.46
C ASP A 91 -2.36 -18.50 -15.25
N PHE A 92 -2.89 -18.13 -14.08
CA PHE A 92 -2.13 -17.94 -12.85
C PHE A 92 -2.79 -18.70 -11.70
N ASN A 93 -2.02 -19.56 -11.05
CA ASN A 93 -2.47 -20.39 -9.94
C ASN A 93 -2.16 -19.73 -8.59
N ILE A 94 -3.22 -19.33 -7.90
CA ILE A 94 -3.22 -18.71 -6.56
C ILE A 94 -3.41 -19.72 -5.42
N ALA A 95 -3.28 -21.03 -5.70
CA ALA A 95 -3.24 -22.07 -4.67
C ALA A 95 -2.11 -21.79 -3.67
N MET A 96 -2.48 -21.60 -2.41
CA MET A 96 -1.56 -21.33 -1.32
C MET A 96 -1.54 -22.49 -0.34
N GLY A 97 -0.35 -22.89 0.09
CA GLY A 97 -0.13 -23.83 1.18
C GLY A 97 0.61 -23.16 2.33
N LEU A 98 0.42 -23.66 3.55
CA LEU A 98 1.33 -23.39 4.66
C LEU A 98 2.45 -24.43 4.62
N ASN A 99 3.71 -24.00 4.79
CA ASN A 99 4.85 -24.91 4.84
C ASN A 99 5.88 -24.40 5.85
N ASN A 100 6.04 -25.15 6.94
CA ASN A 100 6.96 -24.87 8.04
C ASN A 100 8.18 -25.81 8.08
N ASP A 101 8.48 -26.54 6.99
CA ASP A 101 9.51 -27.60 6.97
C ASP A 101 10.91 -27.08 7.34
N ALA A 102 11.24 -25.84 6.94
CA ALA A 102 12.49 -25.18 7.31
C ALA A 102 12.34 -24.15 8.46
N ALA A 103 11.22 -24.14 9.19
CA ALA A 103 10.97 -23.14 10.23
C ALA A 103 12.09 -23.10 11.30
N THR A 104 12.63 -24.25 11.73
CA THR A 104 13.76 -24.30 12.68
C THR A 104 15.03 -23.65 12.11
N GLN A 105 15.31 -23.80 10.80
CA GLN A 105 16.43 -23.14 10.14
C GLN A 105 16.20 -21.62 10.09
N VAL A 106 14.98 -21.19 9.79
CA VAL A 106 14.61 -19.77 9.73
C VAL A 106 14.68 -19.12 11.11
N GLN A 107 14.14 -19.76 12.15
CA GLN A 107 14.26 -19.33 13.54
C GLN A 107 15.74 -19.20 13.96
N ALA A 108 16.58 -20.19 13.65
CA ALA A 108 18.01 -20.13 13.96
C ALA A 108 18.76 -19.02 13.20
N ALA A 109 18.40 -18.77 11.93
CA ALA A 109 19.03 -17.74 11.11
C ALA A 109 18.60 -16.30 11.47
N THR A 110 17.41 -16.14 12.05
CA THR A 110 16.81 -14.83 12.36
C THR A 110 16.76 -14.52 13.86
N SER A 111 17.16 -15.47 14.71
CA SER A 111 16.95 -15.48 16.16
C SER A 111 15.47 -15.34 16.60
N SER A 112 14.51 -15.47 15.69
CA SER A 112 13.08 -15.30 15.99
C SER A 112 12.45 -16.55 16.60
N VAL A 113 11.47 -16.33 17.48
CA VAL A 113 10.64 -17.38 18.08
C VAL A 113 9.36 -17.67 17.29
N GLN A 114 8.77 -16.68 16.60
CA GLN A 114 7.54 -16.86 15.83
C GLN A 114 7.82 -16.78 14.34
N VAL A 115 7.60 -17.90 13.65
CA VAL A 115 7.81 -18.05 12.21
C VAL A 115 6.62 -18.79 11.61
N GLN A 116 6.10 -18.30 10.48
CA GLN A 116 5.05 -18.95 9.70
C GLN A 116 5.45 -18.95 8.24
N GLY A 117 5.74 -20.14 7.72
CA GLY A 117 6.05 -20.34 6.32
C GLY A 117 4.83 -20.63 5.46
N PHE A 118 4.88 -20.18 4.21
CA PHE A 118 3.86 -20.40 3.20
C PHE A 118 4.50 -20.53 1.82
N ASN A 119 3.77 -21.11 0.88
CA ASN A 119 4.16 -21.19 -0.52
C ASN A 119 2.93 -21.02 -1.41
N PHE A 120 3.18 -20.64 -2.66
CA PHE A 120 2.18 -20.66 -3.72
C PHE A 120 2.44 -21.83 -4.65
N ALA A 121 1.50 -22.13 -5.54
CA ALA A 121 1.75 -23.01 -6.67
C ALA A 121 2.82 -22.43 -7.59
N ASP A 122 3.67 -23.30 -8.15
CA ASP A 122 4.66 -22.91 -9.15
C ASP A 122 3.96 -22.44 -10.43
N ASN A 123 4.16 -21.17 -10.77
CA ASN A 123 3.70 -20.57 -12.01
C ASN A 123 4.87 -20.41 -13.01
N PRO A 124 4.60 -20.45 -14.33
CA PRO A 124 5.63 -20.21 -15.36
C PRO A 124 6.02 -18.72 -15.52
N GLY A 125 5.37 -17.82 -14.77
CA GLY A 125 5.52 -16.36 -14.82
C GLY A 125 4.54 -15.69 -13.86
N VAL A 126 4.42 -14.37 -13.92
CA VAL A 126 3.42 -13.58 -13.17
C VAL A 126 2.57 -12.72 -14.09
N PRO A 127 1.29 -12.49 -13.79
CA PRO A 127 0.42 -11.63 -14.59
C PRO A 127 0.79 -10.14 -14.44
N GLY A 128 1.43 -9.76 -13.34
CA GLY A 128 1.72 -8.39 -12.95
C GLY A 128 2.28 -8.32 -11.54
N LYS A 129 2.30 -7.12 -10.95
CA LYS A 129 2.38 -6.97 -9.49
C LYS A 129 1.03 -7.39 -8.89
N TYR A 130 1.07 -8.08 -7.76
CA TYR A 130 -0.13 -8.46 -7.02
C TYR A 130 0.12 -8.28 -5.53
N ASN A 131 -0.94 -8.10 -4.75
CA ASN A 131 -0.86 -8.00 -3.29
C ASN A 131 -1.49 -9.22 -2.65
N LEU A 132 -0.91 -9.67 -1.54
CA LEU A 132 -1.44 -10.72 -0.70
C LEU A 132 -1.59 -10.20 0.73
N ARG A 133 -2.81 -10.32 1.26
CA ARG A 133 -3.04 -10.26 2.70
C ARG A 133 -3.09 -11.67 3.26
N LEU A 134 -2.38 -11.92 4.36
CA LEU A 134 -2.56 -13.10 5.21
C LEU A 134 -3.18 -12.66 6.54
N VAL A 135 -4.05 -13.49 7.10
CA VAL A 135 -4.67 -13.31 8.42
C VAL A 135 -4.40 -14.59 9.21
N LEU A 136 -3.39 -14.55 10.07
CA LEU A 136 -3.03 -15.67 10.93
C LEU A 136 -4.03 -15.77 12.10
N PRO A 137 -4.42 -16.99 12.52
CA PRO A 137 -5.47 -17.21 13.51
C PRO A 137 -5.09 -16.77 14.94
N THR A 138 -3.85 -16.35 15.18
CA THR A 138 -3.36 -15.85 16.47
C THR A 138 -2.67 -14.51 16.29
N LYS A 139 -2.83 -13.64 17.29
CA LYS A 139 -2.05 -12.41 17.44
C LYS A 139 -0.58 -12.74 17.78
N TRP A 140 0.35 -12.12 17.07
CA TRP A 140 1.78 -12.17 17.33
C TRP A 140 2.15 -10.93 18.15
N GLU A 141 2.65 -11.14 19.36
CA GLU A 141 3.12 -10.03 20.19
C GLU A 141 4.53 -9.66 19.73
N CYS A 142 4.62 -8.81 18.71
CA CYS A 142 5.87 -8.34 18.10
C CYS A 142 5.75 -6.89 17.62
N GLN A 143 6.87 -6.21 17.40
CA GLN A 143 6.90 -4.83 16.88
C GLN A 143 6.84 -4.81 15.35
N SER A 144 7.46 -5.79 14.70
CA SER A 144 7.44 -5.94 13.24
C SER A 144 7.39 -7.42 12.83
N ILE A 145 7.01 -7.65 11.58
CA ILE A 145 7.14 -8.93 10.90
C ILE A 145 7.95 -8.69 9.62
N ASP A 146 8.99 -9.48 9.43
CA ASP A 146 9.77 -9.52 8.20
C ASP A 146 9.30 -10.68 7.32
N LEU A 147 9.22 -10.44 6.02
CA LEU A 147 9.04 -11.46 5.01
C LEU A 147 10.40 -11.89 4.48
N TYR A 148 10.66 -13.19 4.52
CA TYR A 148 11.83 -13.82 3.91
C TYR A 148 11.41 -14.76 2.78
N ASN A 149 12.30 -14.94 1.81
CA ASN A 149 12.22 -15.96 0.77
C ASN A 149 13.35 -16.98 0.97
N LEU A 150 13.03 -18.27 0.89
CA LEU A 150 13.99 -19.37 0.96
C LEU A 150 14.24 -19.93 -0.45
N ASP A 151 15.47 -19.76 -0.95
CA ASP A 151 15.94 -20.36 -2.19
C ASP A 151 17.01 -21.42 -1.89
N GLY A 152 16.59 -22.69 -1.92
CA GLY A 152 17.40 -23.82 -1.47
C GLY A 152 17.74 -23.70 0.03
N THR A 153 18.99 -23.35 0.33
CA THR A 153 19.46 -23.08 1.70
C THR A 153 19.57 -21.58 2.04
N ASN A 154 19.43 -20.70 1.05
CA ASN A 154 19.68 -19.27 1.20
C ASN A 154 18.39 -18.56 1.63
N LEU A 155 18.43 -17.91 2.79
CA LEU A 155 17.31 -17.15 3.34
C LEU A 155 17.51 -15.66 3.08
N ASN A 156 16.67 -15.07 2.24
CA ASN A 156 16.79 -13.68 1.77
C ASN A 156 15.66 -12.83 2.36
N LYS A 157 15.96 -11.70 3.04
CA LYS A 157 14.91 -10.75 3.48
C LYS A 157 14.31 -10.09 2.24
N VAL A 158 12.99 -10.21 2.08
CA VAL A 158 12.20 -9.53 1.03
C VAL A 158 11.86 -8.12 1.49
N GLY A 159 11.57 -7.95 2.79
CA GLY A 159 11.29 -6.66 3.42
C GLY A 159 10.43 -6.81 4.67
N THR A 160 10.23 -5.73 5.41
CA THR A 160 9.28 -5.69 6.54
C THR A 160 7.87 -5.50 5.99
N VAL A 161 6.90 -6.32 6.44
CA VAL A 161 5.52 -6.29 5.92
C VAL A 161 4.63 -5.37 6.75
N LYS A 162 3.60 -4.79 6.12
CA LYS A 162 2.60 -3.99 6.83
C LYS A 162 1.76 -4.94 7.69
N MET A 163 1.83 -4.76 9.01
CA MET A 163 1.19 -5.60 10.01
C MET A 163 0.03 -4.86 10.69
N ASP A 164 -1.07 -5.56 10.95
CA ASP A 164 -2.18 -5.10 11.79
C ASP A 164 -2.54 -6.20 12.81
N ASN A 165 -2.17 -5.93 14.07
CA ASN A 165 -2.43 -6.77 15.24
C ASN A 165 -3.39 -6.07 16.22
N SER A 166 -4.30 -5.23 15.71
CA SER A 166 -5.35 -4.57 16.51
C SER A 166 -6.45 -5.51 17.01
N THR A 167 -6.42 -6.77 16.57
CA THR A 167 -7.38 -7.84 16.91
C THR A 167 -6.65 -9.06 17.48
N GLU A 168 -7.39 -10.09 17.88
CA GLU A 168 -6.86 -11.40 18.31
C GLU A 168 -6.15 -12.21 17.19
N THR A 169 -5.96 -11.60 16.01
CA THR A 169 -5.34 -12.19 14.81
C THR A 169 -4.20 -11.31 14.32
N THR A 170 -3.24 -11.91 13.62
CA THR A 170 -2.14 -11.18 12.96
C THR A 170 -2.48 -11.00 11.50
N GLN A 171 -2.76 -9.78 11.06
CA GLN A 171 -2.90 -9.48 9.63
C GLN A 171 -1.57 -8.97 9.09
N VAL A 172 -1.12 -9.49 7.95
CA VAL A 172 0.02 -8.94 7.21
C VAL A 172 -0.35 -8.71 5.75
N ASN A 173 0.16 -7.64 5.15
CA ASN A 173 -0.10 -7.27 3.77
C ASN A 173 1.20 -6.89 3.05
N PHE A 174 1.42 -7.46 1.87
CA PHE A 174 2.64 -7.24 1.07
C PHE A 174 2.38 -7.45 -0.43
N GLY A 175 3.14 -6.73 -1.26
CA GLY A 175 3.14 -6.88 -2.71
C GLY A 175 4.25 -7.82 -3.18
N LEU A 176 4.00 -8.58 -4.25
CA LEU A 176 4.96 -9.50 -4.86
C LEU A 176 4.92 -9.44 -6.39
N THR A 177 6.01 -9.93 -7.00
CA THR A 177 6.23 -10.03 -8.46
C THR A 177 6.87 -11.38 -8.84
N VAL A 178 6.73 -12.39 -7.97
CA VAL A 178 7.42 -13.69 -8.05
C VAL A 178 6.48 -14.81 -8.51
N ALA A 179 6.94 -15.70 -9.38
CA ALA A 179 6.10 -16.76 -9.93
C ALA A 179 6.03 -18.03 -9.04
N LYS A 180 6.95 -18.15 -8.08
CA LYS A 180 7.11 -19.29 -7.18
C LYS A 180 8.04 -18.94 -6.02
N GLY A 181 8.15 -19.84 -5.06
CA GLY A 181 9.10 -19.76 -3.96
C GLY A 181 8.45 -20.15 -2.63
N GLN A 182 9.30 -20.49 -1.66
CA GLN A 182 8.88 -20.65 -0.28
C GLN A 182 9.20 -19.38 0.49
N PHE A 183 8.25 -18.94 1.31
CA PHE A 183 8.31 -17.68 2.04
C PHE A 183 8.06 -17.91 3.52
N TYR A 184 8.57 -17.00 4.35
CA TYR A 184 8.44 -17.04 5.79
C TYR A 184 8.13 -15.66 6.33
N LEU A 185 7.03 -15.54 7.08
CA LEU A 185 6.82 -14.46 8.03
C LEU A 185 7.65 -14.75 9.28
N VAL A 186 8.38 -13.75 9.76
CA VAL A 186 9.31 -13.86 10.89
C VAL A 186 9.05 -12.68 11.81
N SER A 187 8.69 -12.92 13.07
CA SER A 187 8.47 -11.84 14.03
C SER A 187 9.80 -11.21 14.47
N SER A 188 9.80 -9.91 14.78
CA SER A 188 10.81 -9.33 15.67
C SER A 188 10.84 -10.10 16.99
N THR A 189 12.02 -10.28 17.59
CA THR A 189 12.12 -10.74 18.97
C THR A 189 11.57 -9.69 19.94
N GLN A 190 10.74 -10.10 20.89
CA GLN A 190 10.41 -9.28 22.06
C GLN A 190 11.68 -9.06 22.88
N VAL A 191 12.12 -7.81 23.02
CA VAL A 191 13.21 -7.45 23.93
C VAL A 191 12.58 -7.01 25.25
N GLU A 192 12.39 -7.95 26.18
CA GLU A 192 12.02 -7.60 27.56
C GLU A 192 13.19 -6.91 28.25
N GLY A 193 13.16 -5.57 28.22
CA GLY A 193 13.79 -4.68 29.21
C GLY A 193 15.27 -4.88 29.50
N GLU A 194 16.14 -4.30 28.65
CA GLU A 194 17.52 -3.99 29.05
C GLU A 194 17.96 -2.59 28.61
N THR A 195 18.81 -1.96 29.42
CA THR A 195 19.29 -0.59 29.22
C THR A 195 20.32 -0.51 28.09
N LEU A 196 20.17 0.48 27.20
CA LEU A 196 21.05 0.73 26.05
C LEU A 196 22.53 0.96 26.45
N GLY A 197 23.31 -0.12 26.42
CA GLY A 197 24.76 -0.07 26.26
C GLY A 197 25.11 0.00 24.77
N THR A 198 25.91 0.98 24.38
CA THR A 198 26.37 1.15 23.00
C THR A 198 27.52 0.20 22.67
N GLU A 199 27.35 -0.69 21.70
CA GLU A 199 28.46 -1.30 20.95
C GLU A 199 28.22 -1.20 19.43
N THR A 200 29.32 -1.10 18.69
CA THR A 200 29.34 -0.74 17.27
C THR A 200 29.78 -1.93 16.43
N VAL A 201 28.94 -2.40 15.50
CA VAL A 201 29.32 -3.44 14.54
C VAL A 201 29.95 -2.81 13.30
N VAL A 202 31.13 -3.28 12.89
CA VAL A 202 31.86 -2.81 11.71
C VAL A 202 31.80 -3.87 10.61
N LEU A 203 31.12 -3.55 9.49
CA LEU A 203 31.01 -4.43 8.34
C LEU A 203 32.27 -4.41 7.45
N THR A 204 32.56 -5.56 6.85
CA THR A 204 33.75 -5.81 6.03
C THR A 204 33.61 -5.26 4.61
N ASP A 205 34.73 -5.16 3.89
CA ASP A 205 34.75 -4.56 2.55
C ASP A 205 34.24 -5.49 1.44
N GLU A 206 34.11 -6.79 1.70
CA GLU A 206 33.47 -7.75 0.77
C GLU A 206 31.94 -7.59 0.76
N GLU A 207 31.33 -7.35 1.93
CA GLU A 207 29.88 -7.11 2.07
C GLU A 207 29.45 -5.81 1.35
N LYS A 208 30.31 -4.78 1.36
CA LYS A 208 30.12 -3.51 0.63
C LYS A 208 30.21 -3.68 -0.89
N ALA A 209 30.90 -4.72 -1.39
CA ALA A 209 31.11 -4.93 -2.81
C ALA A 209 29.89 -5.58 -3.49
N ALA A 210 29.18 -6.48 -2.81
CA ALA A 210 28.03 -7.20 -3.35
C ALA A 210 26.82 -6.29 -3.63
N ALA A 211 26.55 -5.32 -2.76
CA ALA A 211 25.42 -4.39 -2.88
C ALA A 211 25.46 -3.51 -4.14
N LYS A 212 26.64 -3.31 -4.73
CA LYS A 212 26.87 -2.34 -5.83
C LYS A 212 26.46 -2.83 -7.22
N ALA A 213 26.11 -4.12 -7.38
CA ALA A 213 25.90 -4.74 -8.68
C ALA A 213 24.44 -4.73 -9.20
N ALA A 214 23.45 -4.41 -8.36
CA ALA A 214 22.03 -4.67 -8.66
C ALA A 214 21.24 -3.48 -9.31
N GLY A 215 21.76 -2.25 -9.27
CA GLY A 215 20.95 -1.03 -9.44
C GLY A 215 20.65 -0.51 -10.86
N GLN A 216 21.04 -1.19 -11.95
CA GLN A 216 21.09 -0.54 -13.28
C GLN A 216 20.11 -1.08 -14.35
N ALA A 217 18.87 -0.55 -14.39
CA ALA A 217 18.09 -0.40 -15.64
C ALA A 217 16.81 0.49 -15.55
N LYS A 218 16.85 1.71 -16.15
CA LYS A 218 15.77 2.46 -16.86
C LYS A 218 14.39 2.66 -16.15
N LYS A 219 13.92 3.85 -15.74
CA LYS A 219 13.58 5.10 -16.49
C LYS A 219 12.65 4.95 -17.72
N GLN A 220 11.41 5.47 -17.66
CA GLN A 220 11.04 6.85 -18.11
C GLN A 220 9.50 7.06 -18.28
N ASN A 221 8.89 7.96 -17.48
CA ASN A 221 7.72 8.89 -17.66
C ASN A 221 6.39 8.38 -18.36
N ILE A 222 5.20 9.01 -18.29
CA ILE A 222 4.74 10.40 -18.03
C ILE A 222 3.37 10.39 -17.27
N ILE A 223 3.22 11.40 -16.40
CA ILE A 223 2.01 12.02 -15.80
C ILE A 223 0.72 12.00 -16.64
N ASP A 224 -0.44 11.88 -15.97
CA ASP A 224 -1.59 12.79 -16.18
C ASP A 224 -2.50 12.77 -14.92
N GLU A 225 -3.03 13.94 -14.55
CA GLU A 225 -3.99 14.13 -13.45
C GLU A 225 -5.42 14.18 -14.02
N ASP A 226 -6.42 13.58 -13.34
CA ASP A 226 -7.54 14.37 -12.80
C ASP A 226 -8.59 13.57 -11.99
N ALA A 227 -8.98 14.19 -10.87
CA ALA A 227 -10.30 14.25 -10.23
C ALA A 227 -11.14 12.99 -9.85
N ASN A 228 -11.46 12.96 -8.54
CA ASN A 228 -12.76 12.64 -7.92
C ASN A 228 -13.35 11.22 -8.01
N TYR A 229 -13.39 10.55 -6.84
CA TYR A 229 -14.52 9.69 -6.48
C TYR A 229 -14.98 9.93 -5.04
N SER A 230 -16.30 10.05 -4.85
CA SER A 230 -16.94 10.27 -3.56
C SER A 230 -17.59 8.99 -3.02
N GLY A 231 -16.99 8.38 -2.00
CA GLY A 231 -17.58 7.24 -1.29
C GLY A 231 -16.95 7.05 0.08
N ALA A 232 -17.69 7.36 1.15
CA ALA A 232 -17.24 7.13 2.52
C ALA A 232 -17.12 5.61 2.80
N MET A 233 -15.91 5.11 3.02
CA MET A 233 -15.67 3.78 3.58
C MET A 233 -15.57 3.85 5.10
N ASP A 234 -16.73 3.75 5.73
CA ASP A 234 -16.87 3.61 7.18
C ASP A 234 -16.28 2.25 7.61
N GLY A 235 -15.15 2.25 8.34
CA GLY A 235 -14.52 1.01 8.83
C GLY A 235 -13.03 1.06 9.20
N TYR A 236 -12.20 1.90 8.56
CA TYR A 236 -10.75 1.96 8.82
C TYR A 236 -10.33 3.23 9.58
N ASN A 237 -10.95 3.48 10.73
CA ASN A 237 -10.65 4.65 11.57
C ASN A 237 -10.42 4.30 13.05
N THR A 238 -9.58 3.30 13.31
CA THR A 238 -9.25 2.78 14.64
C THR A 238 -8.15 3.57 15.38
N GLN A 239 -7.85 4.81 14.95
CA GLN A 239 -6.95 5.72 15.68
C GLN A 239 -7.47 7.18 15.82
N LEU A 240 -8.77 7.44 15.65
CA LEU A 240 -9.37 8.72 16.11
C LEU A 240 -9.08 8.98 17.59
N ASP A 241 -9.08 7.90 18.37
CA ASP A 241 -8.89 7.87 19.83
C ASP A 241 -7.50 8.38 20.27
N LYS A 242 -6.54 8.50 19.34
CA LYS A 242 -5.20 9.06 19.56
C LYS A 242 -5.03 10.51 19.07
N ILE A 243 -6.04 11.13 18.43
CA ILE A 243 -5.94 12.52 17.96
C ILE A 243 -5.95 13.47 19.17
N PRO A 244 -4.91 14.33 19.35
CA PRO A 244 -4.87 15.25 20.48
C PRO A 244 -6.05 16.22 20.50
N SER A 245 -6.59 16.50 21.69
CA SER A 245 -7.72 17.43 21.84
C SER A 245 -7.42 18.79 21.21
N GLY A 246 -8.29 19.23 20.30
CA GLY A 246 -8.14 20.47 19.53
C GLY A 246 -7.57 20.29 18.12
N GLN A 247 -6.98 19.15 17.80
CA GLN A 247 -6.52 18.85 16.43
C GLN A 247 -7.69 18.41 15.52
N PRO A 248 -7.64 18.70 14.21
CA PRO A 248 -8.66 18.23 13.28
C PRO A 248 -8.63 16.70 13.12
N GLY A 249 -9.81 16.11 12.99
CA GLY A 249 -9.96 14.73 12.52
C GLY A 249 -9.85 14.61 10.99
N PRO A 250 -9.69 13.39 10.47
CA PRO A 250 -9.73 13.13 9.04
C PRO A 250 -11.09 13.51 8.43
N VAL A 251 -11.05 14.07 7.23
CA VAL A 251 -12.23 14.41 6.42
C VAL A 251 -12.14 13.64 5.11
N GLU A 252 -13.23 12.96 4.72
CA GLU A 252 -13.29 12.27 3.43
C GLU A 252 -13.37 13.30 2.28
N PRO A 253 -12.45 13.28 1.29
CA PRO A 253 -12.50 14.15 0.10
C PRO A 253 -13.87 14.10 -0.60
N ALA A 254 -14.44 12.90 -0.61
CA ALA A 254 -15.79 12.57 -1.06
C ALA A 254 -16.89 13.56 -0.65
N ASN A 255 -16.77 14.13 0.55
CA ASN A 255 -17.83 14.89 1.21
C ASN A 255 -17.55 16.40 1.19
N VAL A 256 -16.52 16.85 0.47
CA VAL A 256 -16.06 18.23 0.44
C VAL A 256 -16.13 18.77 -0.99
N THR A 257 -16.69 19.97 -1.14
CA THR A 257 -16.64 20.73 -2.39
C THR A 257 -15.52 21.75 -2.29
N ILE A 258 -14.65 21.82 -3.30
CA ILE A 258 -13.61 22.84 -3.39
C ILE A 258 -14.25 24.15 -3.89
N ASP A 259 -14.09 25.22 -3.13
CA ASP A 259 -14.48 26.58 -3.51
C ASP A 259 -13.37 27.26 -4.31
N GLU A 260 -13.30 26.94 -5.61
CA GLU A 260 -12.40 27.58 -6.58
C GLU A 260 -12.60 29.11 -6.66
N GLY A 261 -13.76 29.63 -6.25
CA GLY A 261 -14.07 31.06 -6.24
C GLY A 261 -13.39 31.84 -5.11
N THR A 262 -12.90 31.16 -4.07
CA THR A 262 -12.23 31.78 -2.93
C THR A 262 -10.78 31.33 -2.86
N THR A 263 -9.83 32.27 -2.81
CA THR A 263 -8.44 31.98 -2.48
C THR A 263 -8.15 32.32 -1.02
N LYS A 264 -7.56 31.36 -0.31
CA LYS A 264 -6.97 31.53 1.03
C LYS A 264 -5.48 31.19 0.99
N TYR A 265 -4.81 31.36 2.13
CA TYR A 265 -3.38 31.13 2.25
C TYR A 265 -3.04 30.24 3.44
N CYS A 266 -2.14 29.30 3.20
CA CYS A 266 -1.41 28.52 4.18
C CYS A 266 0.10 28.67 3.89
N THR A 267 0.95 28.00 4.66
CA THR A 267 2.39 27.91 4.39
C THR A 267 2.75 26.48 4.06
N LEU A 268 3.63 26.28 3.08
CA LEU A 268 4.25 24.99 2.77
C LEU A 268 5.77 25.08 2.88
N GLU A 269 6.38 24.04 3.43
CA GLU A 269 7.83 23.76 3.39
C GLU A 269 8.06 22.26 3.12
N VAL A 270 9.13 21.91 2.40
CA VAL A 270 9.60 20.52 2.22
C VAL A 270 11.07 20.43 2.56
N ARG A 271 11.43 19.56 3.52
CA ARG A 271 12.75 19.43 4.11
C ARG A 271 13.27 17.99 4.14
N CYS A 272 14.59 17.84 4.01
CA CYS A 272 15.30 16.56 4.08
C CYS A 272 16.54 16.58 5.00
N ASP A 273 16.59 17.43 6.03
CA ASP A 273 17.76 17.63 6.90
C ASP A 273 18.41 16.35 7.43
N ASN A 274 17.59 15.36 7.77
CA ASN A 274 18.04 14.16 8.46
C ASN A 274 19.09 13.40 7.65
N ILE A 275 19.01 13.40 6.32
CA ILE A 275 19.96 12.68 5.44
C ILE A 275 21.40 13.20 5.58
N TRP A 276 21.61 14.43 6.06
CA TRP A 276 22.93 15.02 6.26
C TRP A 276 23.48 14.85 7.68
N LYS A 277 22.66 14.36 8.63
CA LYS A 277 23.14 14.05 9.99
C LYS A 277 24.11 12.88 9.92
N ALA A 278 25.22 12.96 10.66
CA ALA A 278 26.32 12.01 10.57
C ALA A 278 25.92 10.54 10.82
N GLN A 279 24.87 10.29 11.61
CA GLN A 279 24.34 8.94 11.83
C GLN A 279 23.48 8.37 10.69
N TYR A 280 22.94 9.22 9.81
CA TYR A 280 22.03 8.82 8.72
C TYR A 280 22.70 8.89 7.35
N TYR A 281 23.58 9.87 7.14
CA TYR A 281 24.32 10.06 5.89
C TYR A 281 24.99 8.80 5.30
N PRO A 282 25.56 7.86 6.09
CA PRO A 282 26.11 6.61 5.54
C PRO A 282 25.07 5.67 4.90
N TYR A 283 23.78 5.85 5.19
CA TYR A 283 22.68 5.09 4.60
C TYR A 283 22.01 5.79 3.42
N LEU A 284 22.33 7.06 3.17
CA LEU A 284 21.81 7.79 2.01
C LEU A 284 22.30 7.11 0.72
N ASN A 285 21.35 6.71 -0.12
CA ASN A 285 21.59 6.16 -1.43
C ASN A 285 22.51 7.12 -2.24
N PRO A 286 23.74 6.70 -2.60
CA PRO A 286 24.72 7.58 -3.24
C PRO A 286 24.27 8.11 -4.61
N GLU A 287 23.32 7.46 -5.28
CA GLU A 287 22.74 7.97 -6.52
C GLU A 287 21.82 9.17 -6.31
N LYS A 288 21.32 9.38 -5.08
CA LYS A 288 20.41 10.48 -4.74
C LYS A 288 21.15 11.70 -4.19
N GLU A 289 22.28 11.49 -3.51
CA GLU A 289 23.10 12.53 -2.89
C GLU A 289 23.37 13.78 -3.77
N PRO A 290 23.69 13.65 -5.08
CA PRO A 290 23.96 14.81 -5.94
C PRO A 290 22.74 15.69 -6.24
N TYR A 291 21.53 15.18 -6.00
CA TYR A 291 20.26 15.88 -6.26
C TYR A 291 19.67 16.53 -5.00
N GLN A 292 20.21 16.24 -3.82
CA GLN A 292 19.65 16.72 -2.56
C GLN A 292 20.29 18.05 -2.11
N PRO A 293 19.49 19.02 -1.63
CA PRO A 293 19.98 20.31 -1.17
C PRO A 293 20.76 20.17 0.13
N LYS A 294 22.00 20.68 0.17
CA LYS A 294 22.92 20.54 1.31
C LYS A 294 22.49 21.31 2.57
N ASP A 295 21.53 22.23 2.46
CA ASP A 295 20.86 22.94 3.57
C ASP A 295 19.51 22.30 3.96
N GLY A 296 19.24 21.09 3.44
CA GLY A 296 18.02 20.33 3.67
C GLY A 296 16.77 20.88 3.00
N THR A 297 16.82 22.00 2.28
CA THR A 297 15.61 22.74 1.86
C THR A 297 15.23 22.41 0.42
N ILE A 298 14.25 21.53 0.22
CA ILE A 298 13.73 21.13 -1.10
C ILE A 298 12.73 22.17 -1.63
N PHE A 299 11.81 22.61 -0.76
CA PHE A 299 10.89 23.71 -1.05
C PHE A 299 10.91 24.62 0.17
N ALA A 300 11.40 25.85 -0.02
CA ALA A 300 11.57 26.80 1.08
C ALA A 300 10.24 27.21 1.70
N TYR A 301 10.26 27.50 3.02
CA TYR A 301 9.13 28.03 3.77
C TYR A 301 8.47 29.20 3.04
N LYS A 302 7.29 28.96 2.47
CA LYS A 302 6.61 29.88 1.54
C LYS A 302 5.11 29.89 1.81
N GLN A 303 4.54 31.09 1.85
CA GLN A 303 3.09 31.25 1.83
C GLN A 303 2.56 30.86 0.44
N VAL A 304 1.62 29.92 0.41
CA VAL A 304 1.03 29.37 -0.81
C VAL A 304 -0.48 29.55 -0.81
N ALA A 305 -1.05 29.71 -2.00
CA ALA A 305 -2.48 29.82 -2.18
C ALA A 305 -3.13 28.43 -2.07
N TYR A 306 -4.34 28.38 -1.49
CA TYR A 306 -5.19 27.21 -1.49
C TYR A 306 -6.67 27.60 -1.58
N HIS A 307 -7.50 26.69 -2.06
CA HIS A 307 -8.95 26.85 -2.14
C HIS A 307 -9.64 26.17 -0.96
N PRO A 308 -10.61 26.81 -0.28
CA PRO A 308 -11.36 26.16 0.79
C PRO A 308 -11.99 24.86 0.31
N GLY A 309 -11.65 23.74 0.95
CA GLY A 309 -12.03 22.39 0.50
C GLY A 309 -10.84 21.51 0.14
N GLU A 310 -9.69 22.10 -0.19
CA GLU A 310 -8.46 21.36 -0.50
C GLU A 310 -7.84 20.67 0.73
N MET A 311 -7.21 19.53 0.46
CA MET A 311 -6.47 18.72 1.43
C MET A 311 -4.98 19.01 1.36
N VAL A 312 -4.22 18.59 2.39
CA VAL A 312 -2.74 18.76 2.42
C VAL A 312 -2.06 18.14 1.20
N TYR A 313 -2.58 17.01 0.71
CA TYR A 313 -2.14 16.39 -0.55
C TYR A 313 -2.27 17.34 -1.76
N ASP A 314 -3.40 18.03 -1.92
CA ASP A 314 -3.67 18.85 -3.11
C ASP A 314 -2.72 20.06 -3.16
N VAL A 315 -2.48 20.67 -2.00
CA VAL A 315 -1.52 21.78 -1.84
C VAL A 315 -0.10 21.33 -2.16
N LEU A 316 0.33 20.17 -1.66
CA LEU A 316 1.65 19.61 -1.98
C LEU A 316 1.78 19.34 -3.50
N ALA A 317 0.83 18.60 -4.08
CA ALA A 317 0.88 18.20 -5.48
C ALA A 317 0.92 19.39 -6.44
N ARG A 318 0.10 20.42 -6.18
CA ARG A 318 0.15 21.68 -6.92
C ARG A 318 1.52 22.36 -6.78
N GLU A 319 2.01 22.56 -5.56
CA GLU A 319 3.19 23.40 -5.34
C GLU A 319 4.50 22.72 -5.76
N MET A 320 4.63 21.39 -5.65
CA MET A 320 5.79 20.65 -6.19
C MET A 320 5.84 20.78 -7.72
N ARG A 321 4.69 20.55 -8.39
CA ARG A 321 4.55 20.75 -9.84
C ARG A 321 4.85 22.19 -10.27
N ASN A 322 4.31 23.18 -9.57
CA ASN A 322 4.57 24.60 -9.84
C ASN A 322 6.06 24.97 -9.69
N ALA A 323 6.77 24.32 -8.77
CA ALA A 323 8.21 24.50 -8.56
C ALA A 323 9.08 23.65 -9.52
N GLY A 324 8.49 22.76 -10.31
CA GLY A 324 9.24 21.79 -11.13
C GLY A 324 9.95 20.70 -10.32
N ILE A 325 9.53 20.48 -9.08
CA ILE A 325 10.07 19.45 -8.18
C ILE A 325 9.34 18.13 -8.48
N GLN A 326 10.11 17.06 -8.73
CA GLN A 326 9.54 15.73 -8.92
C GLN A 326 8.87 15.24 -7.64
N MET A 327 7.74 14.56 -7.79
CA MET A 327 7.04 13.87 -6.72
C MET A 327 6.46 12.56 -7.27
N GLU A 328 6.52 11.49 -6.47
CA GLU A 328 5.91 10.19 -6.76
C GLU A 328 5.07 9.75 -5.56
N TYR A 329 3.92 9.15 -5.85
CA TYR A 329 2.90 8.78 -4.88
C TYR A 329 1.98 7.71 -5.46
N SER A 330 1.35 6.93 -4.59
CA SER A 330 0.28 5.99 -4.95
C SER A 330 -0.95 6.19 -4.08
N TYR A 331 -2.13 5.99 -4.66
CA TYR A 331 -3.36 5.98 -3.87
C TYR A 331 -3.44 4.69 -3.05
N THR A 332 -3.76 4.82 -1.76
CA THR A 332 -3.88 3.71 -0.82
C THR A 332 -5.33 3.58 -0.34
N PRO A 333 -6.17 2.74 -0.99
CA PRO A 333 -7.61 2.69 -0.72
C PRO A 333 -7.97 2.41 0.75
N ILE A 334 -7.16 1.59 1.44
CA ILE A 334 -7.36 1.24 2.86
C ILE A 334 -7.23 2.44 3.82
N TYR A 335 -6.50 3.49 3.43
CA TYR A 335 -6.33 4.71 4.23
C TYR A 335 -7.14 5.90 3.69
N GLY A 336 -7.82 5.74 2.54
CA GLY A 336 -8.53 6.81 1.84
C GLY A 336 -7.62 7.95 1.39
N SER A 337 -6.34 7.67 1.09
CA SER A 337 -5.34 8.72 0.88
C SER A 337 -4.25 8.31 -0.10
N ASN A 338 -3.66 9.31 -0.76
CA ASN A 338 -2.35 9.16 -1.38
C ASN A 338 -1.27 8.96 -0.32
N TYR A 339 -0.33 8.08 -0.61
CA TYR A 339 0.91 7.84 0.10
C TYR A 339 2.05 8.42 -0.74
N ILE A 340 2.87 9.30 -0.14
CA ILE A 340 3.96 9.97 -0.85
C ILE A 340 5.21 9.10 -0.79
N GLU A 341 5.56 8.51 -1.94
CA GLU A 341 6.66 7.58 -2.11
C GLU A 341 8.00 8.34 -2.28
N GLY A 342 7.98 9.51 -2.92
CA GLY A 342 9.19 10.33 -3.09
C GLY A 342 8.93 11.79 -3.43
N ILE A 343 9.86 12.66 -3.04
CA ILE A 343 9.91 14.09 -3.41
C ILE A 343 11.37 14.44 -3.75
N ASN A 344 11.60 15.25 -4.79
CA ASN A 344 12.94 15.64 -5.26
C ASN A 344 13.88 14.44 -5.50
N ASN A 345 13.38 13.37 -6.10
CA ASN A 345 14.11 12.13 -6.37
C ASN A 345 14.65 11.41 -5.09
N LEU A 346 14.18 11.79 -3.90
CA LEU A 346 14.44 11.13 -2.62
C LEU A 346 13.17 10.39 -2.17
N TYR A 347 13.26 9.07 -2.02
CA TYR A 347 12.12 8.17 -1.84
C TYR A 347 12.12 7.53 -0.45
N GLU A 348 11.03 6.87 -0.08
CA GLU A 348 11.08 5.84 0.96
C GLU A 348 12.27 4.89 0.74
N PHE A 349 12.89 4.48 1.83
CA PHE A 349 14.08 3.61 1.88
C PHE A 349 15.40 4.17 1.35
N ASP A 350 15.43 5.33 0.68
CA ASP A 350 16.68 5.95 0.17
C ASP A 350 17.66 6.40 1.27
N CYS A 351 17.30 6.39 2.56
CA CYS A 351 18.22 6.61 3.68
C CYS A 351 18.11 5.51 4.75
N GLY A 352 17.84 4.26 4.33
CA GLY A 352 17.67 3.07 5.18
C GLY A 352 16.22 2.61 5.29
N GLU A 353 15.97 1.37 5.72
CA GLU A 353 14.63 0.73 5.68
C GLU A 353 13.53 1.44 6.51
N LEU A 354 13.92 2.37 7.37
CA LEU A 354 13.04 3.18 8.22
C LEU A 354 12.81 4.61 7.68
N SER A 355 13.31 4.92 6.48
CA SER A 355 13.28 6.27 5.90
C SER A 355 12.09 6.50 4.96
N GLY A 356 11.58 7.74 4.92
CA GLY A 356 10.41 8.10 4.11
C GLY A 356 9.84 9.48 4.44
N TRP A 357 8.71 9.81 3.81
CA TRP A 357 8.06 11.12 3.92
C TRP A 357 6.98 11.15 4.99
N MET A 358 7.09 12.13 5.89
CA MET A 358 6.08 12.43 6.91
C MET A 358 5.62 13.88 6.77
N TYR A 359 4.34 14.14 7.03
CA TYR A 359 3.80 15.50 7.02
C TYR A 359 3.41 15.94 8.43
N GLU A 360 3.62 17.23 8.67
CA GLU A 360 3.37 17.95 9.90
C GLU A 360 2.45 19.13 9.57
N VAL A 361 1.48 19.42 10.44
CA VAL A 361 0.70 20.65 10.37
C VAL A 361 0.69 21.32 11.73
N ASN A 362 1.15 22.57 11.80
CA ASN A 362 1.20 23.41 13.00
C ASN A 362 1.92 22.75 14.21
N GLY A 363 3.05 22.05 14.00
CA GLY A 363 3.78 21.37 15.06
C GLY A 363 3.31 19.95 15.38
N TRP A 364 2.32 19.42 14.65
CA TRP A 364 1.72 18.10 14.89
C TRP A 364 1.79 17.21 13.66
N TYR A 365 2.20 15.95 13.83
CA TYR A 365 2.19 14.92 12.78
C TYR A 365 0.87 14.14 12.84
N PRO A 366 -0.04 14.28 11.86
CA PRO A 366 -1.31 13.57 11.89
C PRO A 366 -1.10 12.07 11.65
N ASN A 367 -1.86 11.26 12.38
CA ASN A 367 -1.82 9.79 12.30
C ASN A 367 -2.76 9.20 11.23
N TYR A 368 -3.10 10.00 10.22
CA TYR A 368 -3.93 9.64 9.08
C TYR A 368 -3.33 10.22 7.79
N GLY A 369 -3.88 9.85 6.63
CA GLY A 369 -3.28 10.22 5.34
C GLY A 369 -3.47 11.69 4.93
N CYS A 370 -2.49 12.23 4.22
CA CYS A 370 -2.44 13.64 3.77
C CYS A 370 -3.61 14.07 2.87
N SER A 371 -4.29 13.15 2.19
CA SER A 371 -5.52 13.43 1.44
C SER A 371 -6.76 13.57 2.33
N ARG A 372 -6.64 13.43 3.66
CA ARG A 372 -7.77 13.55 4.60
C ARG A 372 -7.59 14.69 5.62
N TYR A 373 -6.51 15.47 5.53
CA TYR A 373 -6.36 16.70 6.31
C TYR A 373 -6.88 17.89 5.50
N LEU A 374 -8.03 18.44 5.89
CA LEU A 374 -8.64 19.63 5.29
C LEU A 374 -7.89 20.90 5.71
N VAL A 375 -7.34 21.64 4.74
CA VAL A 375 -6.47 22.80 4.99
C VAL A 375 -7.25 24.02 5.49
N LYS A 376 -6.71 24.69 6.51
CA LYS A 376 -7.26 25.90 7.12
C LYS A 376 -6.37 27.11 6.88
N GLU A 377 -6.97 28.28 7.06
CA GLU A 377 -6.31 29.56 6.84
C GLU A 377 -5.22 29.78 7.87
N GLY A 378 -4.00 30.04 7.42
CA GLY A 378 -2.83 30.18 8.28
C GLY A 378 -2.19 28.88 8.76
N ASP A 379 -2.66 27.70 8.31
CA ASP A 379 -1.98 26.43 8.58
C ASP A 379 -0.52 26.49 8.07
N THR A 380 0.40 25.93 8.85
CA THR A 380 1.80 25.72 8.45
C THR A 380 2.01 24.24 8.23
N ILE A 381 2.19 23.85 6.96
CA ILE A 381 2.36 22.47 6.51
C ILE A 381 3.84 22.25 6.22
N THR A 382 4.46 21.27 6.87
CA THR A 382 5.86 20.89 6.62
C THR A 382 5.94 19.42 6.26
N TRP A 383 6.62 19.10 5.16
CA TRP A 383 6.97 17.72 4.81
C TRP A 383 8.42 17.47 5.18
N ASN A 384 8.64 16.49 6.04
CA ASN A 384 9.95 16.15 6.58
C ASN A 384 10.32 14.73 6.18
N TYR A 385 11.50 14.56 5.60
CA TYR A 385 12.08 13.25 5.36
C TYR A 385 12.65 12.68 6.67
N THR A 386 12.05 11.61 7.17
CA THR A 386 12.60 10.82 8.28
C THR A 386 13.60 9.81 7.76
N CYS A 387 14.62 9.50 8.57
CA CYS A 387 15.53 8.37 8.40
C CYS A 387 15.28 7.25 9.43
N ASN A 388 14.25 7.37 10.27
CA ASN A 388 14.02 6.53 11.45
C ASN A 388 12.55 6.51 11.92
N LEU A 389 11.58 6.26 11.03
CA LEU A 389 10.13 6.20 11.30
C LEU A 389 9.60 7.35 12.20
N GLY A 390 10.11 8.57 11.99
CA GLY A 390 9.72 9.77 12.72
C GLY A 390 10.40 9.99 14.07
N ALA A 391 11.17 9.04 14.60
CA ALA A 391 11.87 9.22 15.88
C ALA A 391 12.97 10.30 15.81
N ASP A 392 13.55 10.52 14.64
CA ASP A 392 14.47 11.63 14.33
C ASP A 392 13.75 12.98 14.11
N LEU A 393 12.42 12.96 14.01
CA LEU A 393 11.48 14.08 14.02
C LEU A 393 10.75 14.22 15.38
N GLY A 394 11.23 13.54 16.42
CA GLY A 394 10.66 13.57 17.77
C GLY A 394 9.32 12.85 17.93
N GLN A 395 8.93 12.01 16.97
CA GLN A 395 7.71 11.22 17.03
C GLN A 395 7.93 9.86 17.70
N HIS A 396 6.95 9.42 18.48
CA HIS A 396 6.93 8.14 19.17
C HIS A 396 5.51 7.54 18.99
N PHE A 397 5.41 6.32 18.46
CA PHE A 397 4.16 5.75 17.93
C PHE A 397 3.60 4.58 18.75
#